data_AF-A0A4R5Q6J2-F1
#
_entry.id   AF-A0A4R5Q6J2-F1
#
_cell.length_a   1.000
_cell.length_b   1.000
_cell.length_c   1.000
_cell.angle_alpha   90.00
_cell.angle_beta   90.00
_cell.angle_gamma   90.00
#
_symmetry.space_group_name_H-M   'P 1'
#
loop_
_entity.id
_entity.type
_entity.pdbx_description
1 polymer ?
#
loop_
_entity_poly.entity_id
_entity_poly.type
_entity_poly.pdbx_seq_one_letter_code
_entity_poly.pdbx_strand_id
1 'polypeptide(L)'
;MAFISVDQPARARLAAMRRVSVLDRPLHHDQTLVAMVMAGVRCMDIRAEGDTYRVDLHLRLGKWLPLADGVTEEAAFAAVLAFVSLVASVPQEYAPEHDAAECAAAAEVYAAFASPLSIAA
;
A
#
# COMPACT_ATOMS: atom_id res chain seq x y z
N MET A 1 3.80 -19.19 1.32
CA MET A 1 4.84 -18.28 0.81
C MET A 1 4.58 -18.09 -0.68
N ALA A 2 4.03 -16.93 -1.08
CA ALA A 2 3.72 -16.66 -2.49
C ALA A 2 4.90 -15.89 -3.11
N PHE A 3 5.58 -16.51 -4.07
CA PHE A 3 6.62 -15.85 -4.85
C PHE A 3 5.95 -15.15 -6.04
N ILE A 4 5.90 -13.82 -6.02
CA ILE A 4 5.41 -13.04 -7.16
C ILE A 4 6.59 -12.91 -8.14
N SER A 5 6.52 -13.61 -9.28
CA SER A 5 7.51 -13.46 -10.37
C SER A 5 7.51 -12.01 -10.88
N VAL A 6 8.72 -11.48 -11.13
CA VAL A 6 9.03 -10.06 -11.36
C VAL A 6 9.47 -9.81 -12.81
N ASP A 7 8.83 -10.45 -13.79
CA ASP A 7 9.14 -10.15 -15.20
C ASP A 7 8.63 -8.74 -15.62
N GLN A 8 7.90 -8.04 -14.74
CA GLN A 8 7.44 -6.67 -14.95
C GLN A 8 7.52 -5.86 -13.64
N PRO A 9 8.06 -4.61 -13.65
CA PRO A 9 8.18 -3.78 -12.45
C PRO A 9 6.83 -3.61 -11.72
N ALA A 10 6.82 -3.73 -10.39
CA ALA A 10 5.59 -3.64 -9.60
C ALA A 10 4.80 -2.34 -9.86
N ARG A 11 5.49 -1.21 -10.09
CA ARG A 11 4.89 0.06 -10.51
C ARG A 11 4.11 -0.05 -11.82
N ALA A 12 4.69 -0.70 -12.84
CA ALA A 12 4.04 -0.87 -14.13
C ALA A 12 2.80 -1.78 -14.03
N ARG A 13 2.88 -2.82 -13.20
CA ARG A 13 1.73 -3.70 -12.91
C ARG A 13 0.60 -2.93 -12.22
N LEU A 14 0.91 -2.15 -11.20
CA LEU A 14 -0.06 -1.29 -10.53
C LEU A 14 -0.70 -0.29 -11.48
N ALA A 15 0.09 0.37 -12.34
CA ALA A 15 -0.42 1.32 -13.33
C ALA A 15 -1.34 0.67 -14.38
N ALA A 16 -1.16 -0.62 -14.67
CA ALA A 16 -2.00 -1.37 -15.61
C ALA A 16 -3.30 -1.90 -14.98
N MET A 17 -3.45 -1.87 -13.65
CA MET A 17 -4.64 -2.40 -12.97
C MET A 17 -5.85 -1.47 -13.15
N ARG A 18 -6.99 -2.05 -13.51
CA ARG A 18 -8.26 -1.32 -13.58
C ARG A 18 -8.61 -0.76 -12.19
N ARG A 19 -9.05 0.50 -12.15
CA ARG A 19 -9.40 1.24 -10.91
C ARG A 19 -8.21 1.56 -9.99
N VAL A 20 -6.97 1.43 -10.48
CA VAL A 20 -5.79 1.97 -9.83
C VAL A 20 -5.36 3.24 -10.57
N SER A 21 -4.92 4.25 -9.84
CA SER A 21 -4.33 5.46 -10.40
C SER A 21 -3.09 5.79 -9.60
N VAL A 22 -1.95 5.87 -10.29
CA VAL A 22 -0.68 6.29 -9.71
C VAL A 22 -0.49 7.76 -10.05
N LEU A 23 -0.33 8.59 -9.03
CA LEU A 23 -0.12 10.03 -9.19
C LEU A 23 1.32 10.33 -8.85
N ASP A 24 2.03 11.03 -9.75
CA ASP A 24 3.44 11.43 -9.52
C ASP A 24 3.56 12.67 -8.62
N ARG A 25 2.44 13.29 -8.23
CA ARG A 25 2.42 14.45 -7.32
C ARG A 25 1.75 14.04 -6.00
N PRO A 26 2.31 14.44 -4.85
CA PRO A 26 1.69 14.15 -3.57
C PRO A 26 0.31 14.81 -3.53
N LEU A 27 -0.71 14.02 -3.20
CA LEU A 27 -1.93 14.58 -2.66
C LEU A 27 -1.53 15.12 -1.29
N HIS A 28 -1.47 16.45 -1.14
CA HIS A 28 -1.31 17.04 0.19
C HIS A 28 -2.36 16.43 1.12
N HIS A 29 -2.02 16.27 2.41
CA HIS A 29 -2.91 15.79 3.47
C HIS A 29 -4.10 16.76 3.66
N ASP A 30 -4.96 16.80 2.65
CA ASP A 30 -6.01 17.75 2.40
C ASP A 30 -7.35 17.05 2.55
N GLN A 31 -8.39 17.84 2.75
CA GLN A 31 -9.79 17.39 2.86
C GLN A 31 -10.20 16.52 1.66
N THR A 32 -9.58 16.73 0.49
CA THR A 32 -9.76 15.92 -0.71
C THR A 32 -9.40 14.45 -0.49
N LEU A 33 -8.27 14.15 0.16
CA LEU A 33 -7.85 12.77 0.40
C LEU A 33 -8.75 12.08 1.42
N VAL A 34 -9.16 12.81 2.46
CA VAL A 34 -10.16 12.32 3.43
C VAL A 34 -11.49 12.04 2.74
N ALA A 35 -11.96 12.93 1.86
CA ALA A 35 -13.20 12.74 1.11
C ALA A 35 -13.14 11.52 0.17
N MET A 36 -12.00 11.28 -0.48
CA MET A 36 -11.78 10.08 -1.31
C MET A 36 -11.86 8.80 -0.47
N VAL A 37 -11.19 8.77 0.68
CA VAL A 37 -11.22 7.61 1.59
C VAL A 37 -12.62 7.37 2.13
N MET A 38 -13.35 8.42 2.51
CA MET A 38 -14.75 8.32 2.93
C MET A 38 -15.69 7.90 1.78
N ALA A 39 -15.34 8.20 0.53
CA ALA A 39 -16.04 7.71 -0.67
C ALA A 39 -15.66 6.26 -1.05
N GLY A 40 -14.83 5.58 -0.25
CA GLY A 40 -14.43 4.19 -0.46
C GLY A 40 -13.17 4.01 -1.32
N VAL A 41 -12.45 5.08 -1.64
CA VAL A 41 -11.19 5.00 -2.38
C VAL A 41 -10.05 4.67 -1.42
N ARG A 42 -9.25 3.65 -1.74
CA ARG A 42 -8.02 3.35 -0.98
C ARG A 42 -6.91 4.28 -1.43
N CYS A 43 -6.37 5.05 -0.49
CA CYS A 43 -5.28 5.97 -0.73
C CYS A 43 -4.02 5.46 -0.04
N MET A 44 -2.95 5.32 -0.81
CA MET A 44 -1.63 4.93 -0.32
C MET A 44 -0.62 5.99 -0.74
N ASP A 45 0.31 6.28 0.14
CA ASP A 45 1.38 7.24 -0.08
C ASP A 45 2.72 6.50 -0.10
N ILE A 46 3.53 6.77 -1.13
CA ILE A 46 4.89 6.25 -1.27
C ILE A 46 5.83 7.45 -1.21
N ARG A 47 6.64 7.51 -0.16
CA ARG A 47 7.56 8.62 0.11
C ARG A 47 9.01 8.15 0.02
N ALA A 48 9.83 8.93 -0.67
CA ALA A 48 11.28 8.74 -0.64
C ALA A 48 11.87 9.38 0.61
N GLU A 49 12.72 8.66 1.32
CA GLU A 49 13.43 9.07 2.53
C GLU A 49 14.94 8.82 2.33
N GLY A 50 15.59 9.71 1.56
CA GLY A 50 16.97 9.49 1.13
C GLY A 50 17.04 8.39 0.06
N ASP A 51 17.77 7.31 0.34
CA ASP A 51 17.94 6.17 -0.58
C ASP A 51 16.87 5.07 -0.36
N THR A 52 15.99 5.25 0.62
CA THR A 52 14.93 4.29 0.96
C THR A 52 13.55 4.89 0.73
N TYR A 53 12.53 4.03 0.79
CA TYR A 53 11.14 4.37 0.59
C TYR A 53 10.29 3.87 1.76
N ARG A 54 9.26 4.65 2.06
CA ARG A 54 8.22 4.34 3.02
C ARG A 54 6.86 4.33 2.32
N VAL A 55 6.00 3.41 2.73
CA VAL A 55 4.64 3.27 2.23
C VAL A 55 3.66 3.31 3.39
N ASP A 56 2.67 4.20 3.32
CA ASP A 56 1.58 4.27 4.28
C ASP A 56 0.21 4.19 3.59
N LEU A 57 -0.72 3.43 4.15
CA LEU A 57 -2.12 3.37 3.80
C LEU A 57 -2.91 4.37 4.65
N HIS A 58 -3.73 5.21 4.01
CA HIS A 58 -4.73 6.01 4.71
C HIS A 58 -6.02 5.18 4.90
N LEU A 59 -6.24 4.70 6.11
CA LEU A 59 -7.47 4.06 6.52
C LEU A 59 -8.57 5.12 6.77
N ARG A 60 -9.83 4.69 6.81
CA ARG A 60 -10.95 5.55 7.17
C ARG A 60 -10.71 6.23 8.53
N LEU A 61 -11.32 7.41 8.70
CA LEU A 61 -11.22 8.25 9.91
C LEU A 61 -9.82 8.83 10.20
N GLY A 62 -8.96 8.97 9.18
CA GLY A 62 -7.70 9.73 9.31
C GLY A 62 -6.52 8.93 9.86
N LYS A 63 -6.65 7.61 10.01
CA LYS A 63 -5.58 6.74 10.51
C LYS A 63 -4.64 6.35 9.37
N TRP A 64 -3.34 6.47 9.61
CA TRP A 64 -2.31 5.98 8.69
C TRP A 64 -1.71 4.66 9.21
N LEU A 65 -1.55 3.69 8.33
CA LEU A 65 -0.98 2.38 8.62
C LEU A 65 0.25 2.15 7.75
N PRO A 66 1.41 1.78 8.32
CA PRO A 66 2.58 1.48 7.52
C PRO A 66 2.37 0.16 6.75
N LEU A 67 2.79 0.12 5.49
CA LEU A 67 2.85 -1.08 4.66
C LEU A 67 4.30 -1.52 4.42
N ALA A 68 5.24 -0.59 4.35
CA ALA A 68 6.68 -0.85 4.26
C ALA A 68 7.46 0.38 4.73
N ASP A 69 8.66 0.18 5.27
CA ASP A 69 9.52 1.26 5.75
C ASP A 69 10.99 0.89 5.57
N GLY A 70 11.81 1.85 5.14
CA GLY A 70 13.23 1.62 4.87
C GLY A 70 13.53 0.66 3.70
N VAL A 71 12.62 0.53 2.73
CA VAL A 71 12.73 -0.44 1.63
C VAL A 71 13.18 0.20 0.31
N THR A 72 13.52 -0.60 -0.71
CA THR A 72 13.77 -0.11 -2.06
C THR A 72 12.47 0.39 -2.73
N GLU A 73 12.57 1.22 -3.77
CA GLU A 73 11.39 1.69 -4.53
C GLU A 73 10.55 0.51 -5.05
N GLU A 74 11.21 -0.51 -5.58
CA GLU A 74 10.55 -1.71 -6.08
C GLU A 74 9.78 -2.45 -4.97
N ALA A 75 10.40 -2.62 -3.80
CA ALA A 75 9.75 -3.23 -2.65
C ALA A 75 8.57 -2.39 -2.13
N ALA A 76 8.66 -1.06 -2.19
CA ALA A 76 7.55 -0.18 -1.85
C ALA A 76 6.34 -0.40 -2.78
N PHE A 77 6.54 -0.43 -4.10
CA PHE A 77 5.45 -0.75 -5.03
C PHE A 77 4.97 -2.21 -4.89
N ALA A 78 5.85 -3.16 -4.56
CA ALA A 78 5.47 -4.54 -4.29
C ALA A 78 4.58 -4.66 -3.03
N ALA A 79 4.85 -3.89 -1.98
CA ALA A 79 4.01 -3.83 -0.77
C ALA A 79 2.60 -3.34 -1.09
N VAL A 80 2.47 -2.29 -1.92
CA VAL A 80 1.16 -1.80 -2.40
C VAL A 80 0.42 -2.88 -3.19
N LEU A 81 1.11 -3.56 -4.12
CA LEU A 81 0.51 -4.63 -4.91
C LEU A 81 0.05 -5.80 -4.02
N ALA A 82 0.85 -6.19 -3.03
CA ALA A 82 0.53 -7.24 -2.07
C ALA A 82 -0.73 -6.85 -1.26
N PHE A 83 -0.76 -5.63 -0.73
CA PHE A 83 -1.92 -5.11 0.01
C PHE A 83 -3.19 -5.16 -0.85
N VAL A 84 -3.16 -4.58 -2.06
CA VAL A 84 -4.32 -4.58 -2.97
C VAL A 84 -4.81 -5.99 -3.28
N SER A 85 -3.89 -6.95 -3.40
CA SER A 85 -4.24 -8.36 -3.63
C SER A 85 -4.95 -8.98 -2.43
N LEU A 86 -4.51 -8.69 -1.21
CA LEU A 86 -5.13 -9.20 0.03
C LEU A 86 -6.54 -8.63 0.25
N VAL A 87 -6.75 -7.35 -0.06
CA VAL A 87 -8.02 -6.66 0.17
C VAL A 87 -8.94 -6.62 -1.06
N ALA A 88 -8.62 -7.39 -2.11
CA ALA A 88 -9.35 -7.37 -3.38
C ALA A 88 -10.83 -7.75 -3.22
N SER A 89 -11.15 -8.62 -2.27
CA SER A 89 -12.52 -9.04 -1.95
C SER A 89 -13.19 -8.21 -0.86
N VAL A 90 -12.45 -7.30 -0.20
CA VAL A 90 -12.99 -6.47 0.90
C VAL A 90 -13.80 -5.33 0.28
N PRO A 91 -15.10 -5.23 0.58
CA PRO A 91 -15.93 -4.13 0.08
C PRO A 91 -15.38 -2.76 0.50
N GLN A 92 -15.62 -1.77 -0.36
CA GLN A 92 -15.15 -0.39 -0.13
C GLN A 92 -16.14 0.46 0.67
N GLU A 93 -17.37 -0.03 0.89
CA GLU A 93 -18.31 0.62 1.78
C GLU A 93 -17.81 0.62 3.23
N TYR A 94 -18.18 1.65 3.98
CA TYR A 94 -17.78 1.75 5.37
C TYR A 94 -18.50 0.70 6.21
N ALA A 95 -17.72 -0.23 6.76
CA ALA A 95 -18.12 -1.13 7.82
C ALA A 95 -16.91 -1.42 8.72
N PRO A 96 -17.08 -1.51 10.06
CA PRO A 96 -15.97 -1.82 10.98
C PRO A 96 -15.22 -3.10 10.62
N GLU A 97 -15.91 -4.09 10.07
CA GLU A 97 -15.35 -5.37 9.64
C GLU A 97 -14.39 -5.21 8.46
N HIS A 98 -14.67 -4.28 7.55
CA HIS A 98 -13.81 -3.98 6.40
C HIS A 98 -12.53 -3.26 6.85
N ASP A 99 -12.64 -2.32 7.79
CA ASP A 99 -11.47 -1.65 8.39
C ASP A 99 -10.59 -2.64 9.16
N ALA A 100 -11.19 -3.59 9.88
CA ALA A 100 -10.45 -4.65 10.56
C ALA A 100 -9.68 -5.55 9.58
N ALA A 101 -10.31 -5.93 8.45
CA ALA A 101 -9.66 -6.70 7.40
C ALA A 101 -8.50 -5.92 6.75
N GLU A 102 -8.68 -4.63 6.45
CA GLU A 102 -7.62 -3.78 5.91
C GLU A 102 -6.47 -3.58 6.91
N CYS A 103 -6.77 -3.45 8.21
CA CYS A 103 -5.74 -3.40 9.25
C CYS A 103 -4.94 -4.69 9.33
N ALA A 104 -5.60 -5.85 9.28
CA ALA A 104 -4.93 -7.15 9.30
C ALA A 104 -4.03 -7.35 8.08
N ALA A 105 -4.53 -7.00 6.89
CA ALA A 105 -3.76 -7.06 5.65
C ALA A 105 -2.55 -6.11 5.68
N ALA A 106 -2.71 -4.87 6.18
CA ALA A 106 -1.62 -3.92 6.32
C ALA A 106 -0.53 -4.45 7.27
N ALA A 107 -0.91 -5.04 8.40
CA ALA A 107 0.05 -5.64 9.33
C ALA A 107 0.79 -6.84 8.72
N GLU A 108 0.10 -7.69 7.95
CA GLU A 108 0.72 -8.82 7.24
C GLU A 108 1.75 -8.35 6.22
N VAL A 109 1.39 -7.35 5.40
CA VAL A 109 2.31 -6.75 4.42
C VAL A 109 3.49 -6.11 5.14
N TYR A 110 3.25 -5.28 6.17
CA TYR A 110 4.34 -4.66 6.91
C TYR A 110 5.30 -5.71 7.48
N ALA A 111 4.81 -6.78 8.10
CA ALA A 111 5.66 -7.84 8.62
C ALA A 111 6.49 -8.54 7.51
N ALA A 112 5.93 -8.73 6.32
CA ALA A 112 6.63 -9.34 5.19
C ALA A 112 7.75 -8.45 4.62
N PHE A 113 7.59 -7.12 4.69
CA PHE A 113 8.54 -6.14 4.16
C PHE A 113 9.44 -5.47 5.21
N ALA A 114 9.14 -5.64 6.50
CA ALA A 114 9.94 -5.11 7.62
C ALA A 114 11.17 -5.97 7.95
N SER A 115 11.28 -7.17 7.39
CA SER A 115 12.51 -7.96 7.57
C SER A 115 13.63 -7.34 6.74
N PRO A 116 14.79 -7.01 7.34
CA PRO A 116 15.99 -6.90 6.54
C PRO A 116 16.12 -8.26 5.85
N LEU A 117 16.15 -8.26 4.52
CA LEU A 117 16.64 -9.40 3.76
C LEU A 117 18.07 -9.67 4.25
N SER A 118 18.20 -10.43 5.33
CA SER A 118 19.38 -11.22 5.65
C SER A 118 19.46 -12.29 4.57
N ILE A 119 19.79 -11.86 3.36
CA ILE A 119 20.46 -12.73 2.41
C ILE A 119 21.87 -12.83 2.98
N ALA A 120 22.00 -13.76 3.92
CA ALA A 120 23.29 -14.23 4.37
C ALA A 120 24.01 -14.83 3.16
N ALA A 121 25.21 -14.29 2.91
CA ALA A 121 26.38 -14.87 2.24
C ALA A 121 26.23 -15.41 0.81
#